data_AF-A0A3D1IGR2-F1
#
_entry.id   AF-A0A3D1IGR2-F1
#
_cell.length_a   1.000
_cell.length_b   1.000
_cell.length_c   1.000
_cell.angle_alpha   90.00
_cell.angle_beta   90.00
_cell.angle_gamma   90.00
#
_symmetry.space_group_name_H-M   'P 1'
#
loop_
_entity.id
_entity.type
_entity.pdbx_description
1 polymer ?
#
loop_
_entity_poly.entity_id
_entity_poly.type
_entity_poly.pdbx_seq_one_letter_code
_entity_poly.pdbx_strand_id
1 'polypeptide(L)'
;PNDAFVSRFLGLAPLFEVVDERVIETVTLDEYLGSQGVARVDVLELDTQGSELEILGGAAALLRDSVLALQVEVEFAPMYTDQPLFGDVDAHLRGYGFSLFDLTRYRGRRATLAHHQPTRGQLLWGQALYLRDHDRLPTTQQQLRLAVLASFYQCDDYALEIVDQLPNTLSSAEQAAAAALGRRLRGGKGSILVECLRRLDRSPLRGMFRRLGRSWMSAADAFLEVTRRSDGTWRD
;
A
#
# COMPACT_ATOMS: atom_id res chain seq x y z
N PRO A 1 -21.80 2.15 12.04
CA PRO A 1 -20.87 1.09 12.49
C PRO A 1 -21.56 -0.26 12.60
N ASN A 2 -20.84 -1.38 12.44
CA ASN A 2 -21.33 -2.72 12.73
C ASN A 2 -20.95 -3.13 14.15
N ASP A 3 -21.69 -2.62 15.13
CA ASP A 3 -21.35 -2.78 16.56
C ASP A 3 -21.27 -4.24 17.00
N ALA A 4 -22.14 -5.10 16.46
CA ALA A 4 -22.14 -6.53 16.75
C ALA A 4 -20.85 -7.22 16.29
N PHE A 5 -20.25 -6.75 15.19
CA PHE A 5 -18.97 -7.25 14.72
C PHE A 5 -17.80 -6.62 15.49
N VAL A 6 -17.78 -5.29 15.61
CA VAL A 6 -16.67 -4.51 16.20
C VAL A 6 -16.47 -4.85 17.68
N SER A 7 -17.54 -5.03 18.45
CA SER A 7 -17.49 -5.39 19.88
C SER A 7 -16.81 -6.73 20.18
N ARG A 8 -16.59 -7.56 19.16
CA ARG A 8 -15.84 -8.82 19.28
C ARG A 8 -14.35 -8.58 19.45
N PHE A 9 -13.84 -7.37 19.26
CA PHE A 9 -12.43 -7.04 19.27
C PHE A 9 -12.04 -6.13 20.44
N LEU A 10 -10.89 -6.45 21.04
CA LEU A 10 -10.36 -5.73 22.19
C LEU A 10 -10.06 -4.28 21.81
N GLY A 11 -10.62 -3.32 22.56
CA GLY A 11 -10.35 -1.90 22.40
C GLY A 11 -10.95 -1.26 21.15
N LEU A 12 -11.65 -2.00 20.30
CA LEU A 12 -12.16 -1.48 19.03
C LEU A 12 -13.51 -0.78 19.20
N ALA A 13 -14.43 -1.32 20.01
CA ALA A 13 -15.77 -0.73 20.18
C ALA A 13 -15.79 0.77 20.57
N PRO A 14 -14.93 1.27 21.49
CA PRO A 14 -14.91 2.69 21.82
C PRO A 14 -14.51 3.60 20.65
N LEU A 15 -13.78 3.08 19.65
CA LEU A 15 -13.38 3.86 18.46
C LEU A 15 -14.52 4.02 17.45
N PHE A 16 -15.59 3.25 17.60
CA PHE A 16 -16.75 3.23 16.70
C PHE A 16 -18.01 3.81 17.35
N GLU A 17 -17.90 4.38 18.55
CA GLU A 17 -19.01 5.02 19.23
C GLU A 17 -19.50 6.24 18.43
N VAL A 18 -20.76 6.20 17.99
CA VAL A 18 -21.38 7.32 17.29
C VAL A 18 -21.74 8.40 18.31
N VAL A 19 -21.09 9.56 18.20
CA VAL A 19 -21.31 10.71 19.09
C VAL A 19 -22.24 11.77 18.51
N ASP A 20 -22.37 11.84 17.19
CA ASP A 20 -23.21 12.78 16.45
C ASP A 20 -23.48 12.25 15.03
N GLU A 21 -24.62 12.59 14.46
CA GLU A 21 -24.97 12.26 13.07
C GLU A 21 -25.41 13.51 12.32
N ARG A 22 -24.87 13.71 11.12
CA ARG A 22 -25.20 14.86 10.28
C ARG A 22 -25.43 14.45 8.85
N VAL A 23 -26.48 15.01 8.26
CA VAL A 23 -26.70 14.95 6.82
C VAL A 23 -25.84 16.02 6.17
N ILE A 24 -25.01 15.61 5.20
CA ILE A 24 -24.20 16.50 4.37
C ILE A 24 -24.55 16.28 2.91
N GLU A 25 -24.52 17.36 2.13
CA GLU A 25 -24.58 17.25 0.68
C GLU A 25 -23.21 16.82 0.16
N THR A 26 -23.19 15.87 -0.78
CA THR A 26 -21.97 15.34 -1.39
C THR A 26 -22.01 15.54 -2.90
N VAL A 27 -20.82 15.67 -3.48
CA VAL A 27 -20.57 15.70 -4.93
C VAL A 27 -19.55 14.62 -5.27
N THR A 28 -19.45 14.26 -6.55
CA THR A 28 -18.40 13.32 -6.97
C THR A 28 -17.03 13.97 -6.93
N LEU A 29 -15.97 13.16 -6.84
CA LEU A 29 -14.60 13.67 -6.82
C LEU A 29 -14.26 14.37 -8.14
N ASP A 30 -14.69 13.80 -9.27
CA ASP A 30 -14.52 14.40 -10.59
C ASP A 30 -15.21 15.78 -10.68
N GLU A 31 -16.45 15.90 -10.20
CA GLU A 31 -17.20 17.17 -10.19
C GLU A 31 -16.50 18.22 -9.33
N TYR A 32 -16.12 17.84 -8.11
CA TYR A 32 -15.44 18.75 -7.20
C TYR A 32 -14.15 19.27 -7.79
N LEU A 33 -13.24 18.39 -8.25
CA LEU A 33 -11.96 18.83 -8.81
C LEU A 33 -12.12 19.62 -10.11
N GLY A 34 -13.11 19.26 -10.95
CA GLY A 34 -13.48 20.04 -12.12
C GLY A 34 -13.88 21.47 -11.76
N SER A 35 -14.70 21.65 -10.72
CA SER A 35 -15.10 22.98 -10.22
C SER A 35 -13.92 23.80 -9.69
N GLN A 36 -12.88 23.14 -9.18
CA GLN A 36 -11.66 23.77 -8.69
C GLN A 36 -10.62 24.02 -9.80
N GLY A 37 -10.91 23.66 -11.06
CA GLY A 37 -9.96 23.76 -12.16
C GLY A 37 -8.78 22.79 -12.04
N VAL A 38 -8.90 21.76 -11.20
CA VAL A 38 -7.87 20.74 -11.01
C VAL A 38 -8.05 19.65 -12.07
N ALA A 39 -7.30 19.78 -13.16
CA ALA A 39 -7.42 18.87 -14.30
C ALA A 39 -6.58 17.58 -14.17
N ARG A 40 -5.71 17.48 -13.15
CA ARG A 40 -4.76 16.36 -13.04
C ARG A 40 -4.40 16.05 -11.60
N VAL A 41 -4.55 14.78 -11.24
CA VAL A 41 -4.09 14.21 -9.96
C VAL A 41 -3.18 13.01 -10.26
N ASP A 42 -1.95 13.03 -9.75
CA ASP A 42 -0.99 11.92 -9.91
C ASP A 42 -1.19 10.82 -8.86
N VAL A 43 -1.57 11.19 -7.64
CA VAL A 43 -1.70 10.28 -6.50
C VAL A 43 -3.01 10.55 -5.81
N LEU A 44 -3.77 9.50 -5.52
CA LEU A 44 -4.98 9.57 -4.72
C LEU A 44 -4.79 8.78 -3.41
N GLU A 45 -5.08 9.40 -2.28
CA GLU A 45 -5.07 8.73 -0.98
C GLU A 45 -6.47 8.78 -0.38
N LEU A 46 -7.01 7.63 0.01
CA LEU A 46 -8.34 7.46 0.58
C LEU A 46 -8.24 6.73 1.91
N ASP A 47 -8.74 7.38 2.97
CA ASP A 47 -8.93 6.85 4.31
C ASP A 47 -10.24 7.47 4.82
N THR A 48 -11.34 6.85 4.42
CA THR A 48 -12.70 7.36 4.57
C THR A 48 -13.62 6.35 5.24
N GLN A 49 -13.03 5.29 5.81
CA GLN A 49 -13.67 4.37 6.74
C GLN A 49 -14.92 3.70 6.14
N GLY A 50 -14.81 3.18 4.91
CA GLY A 50 -15.83 2.36 4.26
C GLY A 50 -16.57 3.01 3.08
N SER A 51 -16.22 4.24 2.69
CA SER A 51 -16.82 4.93 1.52
C SER A 51 -15.91 4.96 0.29
N GLU A 52 -14.79 4.24 0.33
CA GLU A 52 -13.74 4.25 -0.70
C GLU A 52 -14.29 3.88 -2.07
N LEU A 53 -15.12 2.83 -2.17
CA LEU A 53 -15.66 2.39 -3.46
C LEU A 53 -16.61 3.42 -4.07
N GLU A 54 -17.39 4.14 -3.26
CA GLU A 54 -18.30 5.20 -3.73
C GLU A 54 -17.49 6.39 -4.27
N ILE A 55 -16.45 6.79 -3.53
CA ILE A 55 -15.55 7.87 -3.95
C ILE A 55 -14.83 7.49 -5.24
N LEU A 56 -14.32 6.26 -5.35
CA LEU A 56 -13.69 5.75 -6.57
C LEU A 56 -14.68 5.70 -7.75
N GLY A 57 -15.93 5.32 -7.50
CA GLY A 57 -17.01 5.38 -8.49
C GLY A 57 -17.27 6.80 -9.01
N GLY A 58 -17.12 7.81 -8.15
CA GLY A 58 -17.19 9.23 -8.49
C GLY A 58 -15.90 9.85 -9.04
N ALA A 59 -14.83 9.08 -9.21
CA ALA A 59 -13.52 9.52 -9.69
C ALA A 59 -13.14 8.89 -11.04
N ALA A 60 -14.12 8.43 -11.81
CA ALA A 60 -13.91 7.61 -13.00
C ALA A 60 -13.05 8.31 -14.08
N ALA A 61 -13.15 9.62 -14.26
CA ALA A 61 -12.33 10.38 -15.21
C ALA A 61 -10.87 10.45 -14.71
N LEU A 62 -10.65 10.79 -13.43
CA LEU A 62 -9.32 10.83 -12.82
C LEU A 62 -8.64 9.45 -12.88
N LEU A 63 -9.38 8.39 -12.52
CA LEU A 63 -8.95 7.00 -12.56
C LEU A 63 -8.70 6.49 -13.97
N ARG A 64 -9.15 7.18 -15.02
CA ARG A 64 -8.81 6.84 -16.41
C ARG A 64 -7.61 7.65 -16.88
N ASP A 65 -7.60 8.94 -16.63
CA ASP A 65 -6.78 9.87 -17.40
C ASP A 65 -5.52 10.32 -16.66
N SER A 66 -5.54 10.46 -15.33
CA SER A 66 -4.46 11.12 -14.60
C SER A 66 -3.78 10.30 -13.52
N VAL A 67 -4.54 9.55 -12.70
CA VAL A 67 -4.02 8.92 -11.48
C VAL A 67 -3.00 7.85 -11.83
N LEU A 68 -1.83 7.91 -11.19
CA LEU A 68 -0.70 6.99 -11.40
C LEU A 68 -0.50 6.06 -10.20
N ALA A 69 -0.83 6.51 -9.00
CA ALA A 69 -0.74 5.72 -7.77
C ALA A 69 -1.95 5.96 -6.87
N LEU A 70 -2.35 4.94 -6.11
CA LEU A 70 -3.35 5.07 -5.07
C LEU A 70 -2.90 4.43 -3.77
N GLN A 71 -3.24 5.06 -2.66
CA GLN A 71 -3.28 4.45 -1.34
C GLN A 71 -4.73 4.43 -0.89
N VAL A 72 -5.30 3.24 -0.71
CA VAL A 72 -6.73 3.09 -0.37
C VAL A 72 -6.86 2.22 0.86
N GLU A 73 -7.49 2.75 1.91
CA GLU A 73 -7.93 1.93 3.04
C GLU A 73 -8.90 0.87 2.54
N VAL A 74 -8.66 -0.38 2.91
CA VAL A 74 -9.46 -1.52 2.45
C VAL A 74 -9.77 -2.44 3.61
N GLU A 75 -11.01 -2.90 3.65
CA GLU A 75 -11.51 -3.73 4.72
C GLU A 75 -11.63 -5.19 4.31
N PHE A 76 -11.17 -6.05 5.21
CA PHE A 76 -11.26 -7.50 5.07
C PHE A 76 -12.40 -8.08 5.90
N ALA A 77 -13.10 -7.24 6.65
CA ALA A 77 -14.24 -7.60 7.47
C ALA A 77 -15.22 -6.42 7.61
N PRO A 78 -16.52 -6.67 7.79
CA PRO A 78 -17.56 -5.64 7.78
C PRO A 78 -17.61 -4.87 9.10
N MET A 79 -16.73 -3.88 9.26
CA MET A 79 -16.64 -3.00 10.44
C MET A 79 -17.75 -1.94 10.47
N TYR A 80 -18.30 -1.63 9.31
CA TYR A 80 -19.47 -0.81 9.01
C TYR A 80 -20.55 -1.67 8.35
N THR A 81 -21.80 -1.19 8.38
CA THR A 81 -22.93 -1.88 7.76
C THR A 81 -22.91 -1.65 6.25
N ASP A 82 -23.11 -2.72 5.47
CA ASP A 82 -23.18 -2.70 4.00
C ASP A 82 -21.97 -2.08 3.27
N GLN A 83 -20.84 -1.95 3.96
CA GLN A 83 -19.60 -1.44 3.34
C GLN A 83 -19.05 -2.41 2.28
N PRO A 84 -18.38 -1.89 1.24
CA PRO A 84 -17.55 -2.70 0.36
C PRO A 84 -16.40 -3.34 1.15
N LEU A 85 -15.90 -4.46 0.63
CA LEU A 85 -14.68 -5.09 1.13
C LEU A 85 -13.56 -4.98 0.10
N PHE A 86 -12.35 -5.35 0.51
CA PHE A 86 -11.14 -5.36 -0.33
C PHE A 86 -11.38 -5.96 -1.73
N GLY A 87 -12.15 -7.05 -1.83
CA GLY A 87 -12.42 -7.70 -3.11
C GLY A 87 -13.18 -6.80 -4.09
N ASP A 88 -14.09 -5.97 -3.60
CA ASP A 88 -14.87 -5.04 -4.42
C ASP A 88 -13.99 -3.88 -4.90
N VAL A 89 -13.17 -3.32 -3.99
CA VAL A 89 -12.22 -2.25 -4.30
C VAL A 89 -11.13 -2.71 -5.27
N ASP A 90 -10.52 -3.87 -5.05
CA ASP A 90 -9.50 -4.46 -5.93
C ASP A 90 -10.06 -4.73 -7.33
N ALA A 91 -11.26 -5.31 -7.41
CA ALA A 91 -11.92 -5.55 -8.71
C ALA A 91 -12.18 -4.23 -9.46
N HIS A 92 -12.64 -3.19 -8.76
CA HIS A 92 -12.89 -1.88 -9.34
C HIS A 92 -11.60 -1.25 -9.89
N LEU A 93 -10.54 -1.17 -9.08
CA LEU A 93 -9.27 -0.54 -9.47
C LEU A 93 -8.55 -1.29 -10.59
N ARG A 94 -8.60 -2.63 -10.60
CA ARG A 94 -8.08 -3.42 -11.72
C ARG A 94 -8.81 -3.14 -13.03
N GLY A 95 -10.09 -2.82 -12.97
CA GLY A 95 -10.88 -2.37 -14.12
C GLY A 95 -10.29 -1.13 -14.80
N TYR A 96 -9.57 -0.28 -14.05
CA TYR A 96 -8.87 0.91 -14.55
C TYR A 96 -7.39 0.69 -14.88
N GLY A 97 -6.89 -0.55 -14.80
CA GLY A 97 -5.49 -0.88 -15.12
C GLY A 97 -4.50 -0.58 -14.02
N PHE A 98 -4.96 -0.56 -12.77
CA PHE A 98 -4.08 -0.55 -11.61
C PHE A 98 -3.76 -1.97 -11.14
N SER A 99 -2.57 -2.14 -10.59
CA SER A 99 -2.11 -3.39 -9.98
C SER A 99 -1.82 -3.13 -8.50
N LEU A 100 -2.13 -4.12 -7.65
CA LEU A 100 -1.78 -4.08 -6.23
C LEU A 100 -0.29 -4.34 -6.07
N PHE A 101 0.44 -3.40 -5.48
CA PHE A 101 1.88 -3.48 -5.24
C PHE A 101 2.23 -3.80 -3.79
N ASP A 102 1.49 -3.24 -2.84
CA ASP A 102 1.69 -3.50 -1.42
C ASP A 102 0.39 -3.44 -0.64
N LEU A 103 0.40 -4.06 0.53
CA LEU A 103 -0.74 -4.09 1.44
C LEU A 103 -0.24 -4.16 2.89
N THR A 104 -0.28 -3.00 3.57
CA THR A 104 -0.15 -2.97 5.03
C THR A 104 -1.41 -3.56 5.64
N ARG A 105 -1.29 -4.37 6.69
CA ARG A 105 -2.40 -5.13 7.27
C ARG A 105 -2.55 -4.87 8.76
N TYR A 106 -3.79 -4.69 9.18
CA TYR A 106 -4.16 -4.49 10.58
C TYR A 106 -5.05 -5.62 11.07
N ARG A 107 -4.76 -6.11 12.27
CA ARG A 107 -5.45 -7.24 12.87
C ARG A 107 -6.04 -6.90 14.23
N GLY A 108 -7.24 -7.40 14.48
CA GLY A 108 -7.92 -7.29 15.76
C GLY A 108 -7.78 -8.56 16.59
N ARG A 109 -7.45 -8.39 17.88
CA ARG A 109 -7.54 -9.44 18.91
C ARG A 109 -8.98 -9.55 19.40
N ARG A 110 -9.44 -10.78 19.73
CA ARG A 110 -10.76 -10.98 20.34
C ARG A 110 -10.84 -10.38 21.75
N ALA A 111 -11.93 -9.67 22.04
CA ALA A 111 -12.17 -9.04 23.35
C ALA A 111 -12.28 -10.06 24.50
N THR A 112 -12.73 -11.28 24.21
CA THR A 112 -12.95 -12.34 25.21
C THR A 112 -11.68 -13.09 25.61
N LEU A 113 -10.56 -12.90 24.91
CA LEU A 113 -9.31 -13.61 25.20
C LEU A 113 -8.47 -12.81 26.21
N ALA A 114 -7.89 -13.52 27.19
CA ALA A 114 -6.98 -12.89 28.12
C ALA A 114 -5.77 -12.29 27.38
N HIS A 115 -5.30 -11.12 27.81
CA HIS A 115 -4.22 -10.38 27.13
C HIS A 115 -2.96 -11.23 26.88
N HIS A 116 -2.63 -12.14 27.80
CA HIS A 116 -1.45 -12.99 27.72
C HIS A 116 -1.59 -14.19 26.76
N GLN A 117 -2.80 -14.52 26.29
CA GLN A 117 -2.99 -15.64 25.38
C GLN A 117 -2.42 -15.32 23.99
N PRO A 118 -1.50 -16.12 23.44
CA PRO A 118 -0.95 -15.91 22.09
C PRO A 118 -2.03 -15.97 21.01
N THR A 119 -2.03 -15.00 20.09
CA THR A 119 -2.90 -15.04 18.90
C THR A 119 -2.30 -14.20 17.77
N ARG A 120 -2.66 -14.55 16.53
CA ARG A 120 -2.38 -13.72 15.35
C ARG A 120 -3.41 -12.60 15.18
N GLY A 121 -4.61 -12.74 15.75
CA GLY A 121 -5.75 -11.85 15.47
C GLY A 121 -6.39 -12.09 14.10
N GLN A 122 -7.60 -11.56 13.91
CA GLN A 122 -8.30 -11.57 12.63
C GLN A 122 -7.84 -10.37 11.79
N LEU A 123 -7.64 -10.55 10.49
CA LEU A 123 -7.42 -9.44 9.56
C LEU A 123 -8.69 -8.58 9.47
N LEU A 124 -8.56 -7.28 9.68
CA LEU A 124 -9.70 -6.37 9.75
C LEU A 124 -9.67 -5.33 8.63
N TRP A 125 -8.61 -4.55 8.55
CA TRP A 125 -8.42 -3.57 7.48
C TRP A 125 -6.94 -3.51 7.07
N GLY A 126 -6.64 -2.71 6.06
CA GLY A 126 -5.32 -2.52 5.51
C GLY A 126 -5.22 -1.23 4.71
N GLN A 127 -3.98 -0.85 4.39
CA GLN A 127 -3.69 0.24 3.47
C GLN A 127 -3.09 -0.38 2.20
N ALA A 128 -3.84 -0.31 1.10
CA ALA A 128 -3.46 -0.93 -0.17
C ALA A 128 -2.79 0.09 -1.09
N LEU A 129 -1.58 -0.22 -1.54
CA LEU A 129 -0.87 0.56 -2.54
C LEU A 129 -1.12 -0.02 -3.92
N TYR A 130 -1.72 0.77 -4.80
CA TYR A 130 -1.88 0.46 -6.20
C TYR A 130 -1.01 1.38 -7.05
N LEU A 131 -0.31 0.80 -8.03
CA LEU A 131 0.37 1.57 -9.07
C LEU A 131 -0.23 1.22 -10.42
N ARG A 132 -0.30 2.21 -11.31
CA ARG A 132 -0.75 2.01 -12.68
C ARG A 132 0.30 1.21 -13.46
N ASP A 133 -0.17 0.39 -14.39
CA ASP A 133 0.65 -0.28 -15.39
C ASP A 133 1.29 0.74 -16.35
N HIS A 134 2.62 0.76 -16.44
CA HIS A 134 3.35 1.75 -17.23
C HIS A 134 3.14 1.58 -18.75
N ASP A 135 2.84 0.37 -19.21
CA ASP A 135 2.55 0.07 -20.61
C ASP A 135 1.24 0.74 -21.07
N ARG A 136 0.36 1.08 -20.13
CA ARG A 136 -0.91 1.77 -20.41
C ARG A 136 -0.78 3.28 -20.44
N LEU A 137 0.38 3.84 -20.11
CA LEU A 137 0.60 5.29 -20.07
C LEU A 137 0.99 5.82 -21.46
N PRO A 138 0.23 6.78 -22.02
CA PRO A 138 0.45 7.25 -23.39
C PRO A 138 1.67 8.16 -23.56
N THR A 139 2.22 8.70 -22.46
CA THR A 139 3.31 9.68 -22.53
C THR A 139 4.51 9.28 -21.67
N THR A 140 5.71 9.58 -22.18
CA THR A 140 6.98 9.41 -21.47
C THR A 140 7.03 10.22 -20.17
N GLN A 141 6.39 11.39 -20.15
CA GLN A 141 6.28 12.21 -18.95
C GLN A 141 5.48 11.52 -17.85
N GLN A 142 4.36 10.86 -18.18
CA GLN A 142 3.59 10.07 -17.21
C GLN A 142 4.37 8.85 -16.73
N GLN A 143 5.04 8.13 -17.63
CA GLN A 143 5.89 6.98 -17.27
C GLN A 143 7.02 7.41 -16.32
N LEU A 144 7.69 8.54 -16.57
CA LEU A 144 8.71 9.07 -15.68
C LEU A 144 8.17 9.48 -14.31
N ARG A 145 7.00 10.13 -14.26
CA ARG A 145 6.33 10.44 -12.98
C ARG A 145 6.00 9.16 -12.22
N LEU A 146 5.46 8.15 -12.89
CA LEU A 146 5.19 6.84 -12.29
C LEU A 146 6.47 6.19 -11.77
N ALA A 147 7.59 6.24 -12.50
CA ALA A 147 8.87 5.71 -12.03
C ALA A 147 9.37 6.42 -10.76
N VAL A 148 9.18 7.74 -10.67
CA VAL A 148 9.49 8.51 -9.46
C VAL A 148 8.59 8.08 -8.30
N LEU A 149 7.28 7.92 -8.53
CA LEU A 149 6.32 7.48 -7.51
C LEU A 149 6.60 6.05 -7.05
N ALA A 150 6.87 5.12 -7.97
CA ALA A 150 7.24 3.75 -7.67
C ALA A 150 8.46 3.71 -6.75
N SER A 151 9.50 4.51 -7.03
CA SER A 151 10.64 4.58 -6.13
C SER A 151 10.34 5.29 -4.81
N PHE A 152 9.47 6.31 -4.79
CA PHE A 152 9.02 6.93 -3.54
C PHE A 152 8.35 5.89 -2.62
N TYR A 153 7.54 5.01 -3.19
CA TYR A 153 6.92 3.88 -2.50
C TYR A 153 7.83 2.65 -2.35
N GLN A 154 9.13 2.77 -2.65
CA GLN A 154 10.13 1.71 -2.51
C GLN A 154 9.93 0.50 -3.44
N CYS A 155 9.08 0.62 -4.48
CA CYS A 155 8.99 -0.30 -5.61
C CYS A 155 10.10 0.00 -6.63
N ASP A 156 11.35 -0.04 -6.16
CA ASP A 156 12.53 0.40 -6.91
C ASP A 156 12.83 -0.47 -8.15
N ASP A 157 12.45 -1.74 -8.12
CA ASP A 157 12.55 -2.66 -9.25
C ASP A 157 11.60 -2.27 -10.38
N TYR A 158 10.33 -1.96 -10.06
CA TYR A 158 9.37 -1.44 -11.02
C TYR A 158 9.77 -0.06 -11.56
N ALA A 159 10.28 0.82 -10.68
CA ALA A 159 10.83 2.11 -11.11
C ALA A 159 11.98 1.94 -12.12
N LEU A 160 12.88 0.97 -11.89
CA LEU A 160 13.97 0.64 -12.82
C LEU A 160 13.46 0.06 -14.13
N GLU A 161 12.47 -0.84 -14.08
CA GLU A 161 11.84 -1.40 -15.26
C GLU A 161 11.31 -0.30 -16.17
N ILE A 162 10.55 0.65 -15.61
CA ILE A 162 9.99 1.78 -16.37
C ILE A 162 11.12 2.59 -17.01
N VAL A 163 12.14 2.96 -16.23
CA VAL A 163 13.28 3.76 -16.73
C VAL A 163 14.01 3.06 -17.87
N ASP A 164 14.17 1.73 -17.80
CA ASP A 164 14.87 0.93 -18.81
C ASP A 164 14.07 0.73 -20.09
N GLN A 165 12.73 0.81 -20.01
CA GLN A 165 11.83 0.65 -21.14
C GLN A 165 11.46 1.98 -21.82
N LEU A 166 11.89 3.12 -21.29
CA LEU A 166 11.64 4.42 -21.91
C LEU A 166 12.24 4.47 -23.34
N PRO A 167 11.54 5.07 -24.32
CA PRO A 167 12.01 5.16 -25.68
C PRO A 167 13.23 6.09 -25.80
N ASN A 168 14.03 5.94 -26.85
CA ASN A 168 15.18 6.83 -27.09
C ASN A 168 14.80 8.26 -27.53
N THR A 169 13.52 8.54 -27.76
CA THR A 169 13.00 9.82 -28.28
C THR A 169 12.61 10.83 -27.19
N LEU A 170 13.15 10.69 -25.98
CA LEU A 170 12.91 11.60 -24.86
C LEU A 170 13.47 13.00 -25.10
N SER A 171 12.83 14.03 -24.54
CA SER A 171 13.42 15.37 -24.45
C SER A 171 14.69 15.36 -23.59
N SER A 172 15.58 16.35 -23.75
CA SER A 172 16.81 16.43 -22.97
C SER A 172 16.57 16.45 -21.45
N ALA A 173 15.47 17.08 -21.01
CA ALA A 173 15.10 17.11 -19.60
C ALA A 173 14.65 15.73 -19.08
N GLU A 174 13.84 15.02 -19.85
CA GLU A 174 13.38 13.67 -19.52
C GLU A 174 14.55 12.67 -19.50
N GLN A 175 15.47 12.75 -20.47
CA GLN A 175 16.69 11.93 -20.48
C GLN A 175 17.54 12.15 -19.22
N ALA A 176 17.72 13.41 -18.83
CA ALA A 176 18.48 13.75 -17.62
C ALA A 176 17.81 13.20 -16.35
N ALA A 177 16.48 13.30 -16.26
CA ALA A 177 15.70 12.77 -15.14
C ALA A 177 15.76 11.24 -15.07
N ALA A 178 15.52 10.55 -16.19
CA ALA A 178 15.62 9.10 -16.31
C ALA A 178 17.02 8.60 -15.89
N ALA A 179 18.07 9.24 -16.41
CA ALA A 179 19.44 8.85 -16.10
C ALA A 179 19.80 9.12 -14.62
N ALA A 180 19.31 10.22 -14.03
CA ALA A 180 19.53 10.52 -12.62
C ALA A 180 18.83 9.51 -11.71
N LEU A 181 17.55 9.20 -12.00
CA LEU A 181 16.79 8.20 -11.26
C LEU A 181 17.43 6.81 -11.39
N GLY A 182 17.74 6.37 -12.61
CA GLY A 182 18.40 5.09 -12.86
C GLY A 182 19.76 4.98 -12.16
N ARG A 183 20.60 6.03 -12.18
CA ARG A 183 21.86 6.03 -11.41
C ARG A 183 21.64 5.92 -9.91
N ARG A 184 20.63 6.61 -9.35
CA ARG A 184 20.30 6.53 -7.93
C ARG A 184 19.87 5.13 -7.54
N LEU A 185 18.93 4.56 -8.29
CA LEU A 185 18.36 3.22 -8.05
C LEU A 185 19.42 2.12 -8.17
N ARG A 186 20.29 2.17 -9.19
CA ARG A 186 21.38 1.20 -9.38
C ARG A 186 22.57 1.44 -8.44
N GLY A 187 22.78 2.69 -8.05
CA GLY A 187 23.91 3.14 -7.22
C GLY A 187 23.67 3.00 -5.72
N GLY A 188 22.48 2.57 -5.30
CA GLY A 188 22.19 2.21 -3.92
C GLY A 188 23.16 1.13 -3.46
N LYS A 189 24.19 1.52 -2.69
CA LYS A 189 25.01 0.56 -1.97
C LYS A 189 24.06 -0.16 -1.04
N GLY A 190 23.73 -1.42 -1.34
CA GLY A 190 23.09 -2.30 -0.37
C GLY A 190 23.85 -2.14 0.95
N SER A 191 23.13 -2.11 2.08
CA SER A 191 23.74 -2.01 3.40
C SER A 191 25.01 -2.85 3.45
N ILE A 192 26.10 -2.34 4.04
CA ILE A 192 27.36 -3.09 4.19
C ILE A 192 27.06 -4.50 4.72
N LEU A 193 26.04 -4.61 5.57
CA LEU A 193 25.49 -5.87 6.03
C LEU A 193 24.98 -6.75 4.88
N VAL A 194 24.10 -6.26 4.02
CA VAL A 194 23.58 -7.00 2.84
C VAL A 194 24.70 -7.47 1.92
N GLU A 195 25.71 -6.63 1.66
CA GLU A 195 26.85 -7.02 0.84
C GLU A 195 27.72 -8.10 1.52
N CYS A 196 27.96 -7.98 2.82
CA CYS A 196 28.61 -9.02 3.61
C CYS A 196 27.82 -10.34 3.60
N LEU A 197 26.49 -10.28 3.75
CA LEU A 197 25.62 -11.46 3.70
C LEU A 197 25.63 -12.09 2.30
N ARG A 198 25.64 -11.31 1.23
CA ARG A 198 25.80 -11.81 -0.16
C ARG A 198 27.13 -12.53 -0.37
N ARG A 199 28.24 -11.99 0.16
CA ARG A 199 29.55 -12.65 0.10
C ARG A 199 29.57 -13.95 0.90
N LEU A 200 28.95 -13.97 2.07
CA LEU A 200 28.81 -15.19 2.89
C LEU A 200 27.97 -16.26 2.19
N ASP A 201 26.87 -15.88 1.53
CA ASP A 201 26.01 -16.84 0.79
C ASP A 201 26.70 -17.44 -0.45
N ARG A 202 27.67 -16.72 -1.03
CA ARG A 202 28.53 -17.20 -2.13
C ARG A 202 29.75 -17.99 -1.66
N SER A 203 30.03 -18.05 -0.36
CA SER A 203 31.21 -18.72 0.20
C SER A 203 30.97 -20.23 0.44
N PRO A 204 32.04 -21.02 0.65
CA PRO A 204 31.91 -22.42 1.09
C PRO A 204 31.12 -22.61 2.39
N LEU A 205 31.00 -21.55 3.22
CA LEU A 205 30.29 -21.58 4.51
C LEU A 205 28.77 -21.37 4.38
N ARG A 206 28.23 -21.19 3.17
CA ARG A 206 26.80 -20.92 2.93
C ARG A 206 25.83 -21.89 3.63
N GLY A 207 26.19 -23.18 3.72
CA GLY A 207 25.34 -24.20 4.35
C GLY A 207 25.25 -24.07 5.87
N MET A 208 26.30 -23.57 6.51
CA MET A 208 26.31 -23.24 7.94
C MET A 208 25.59 -21.91 8.20
N PHE A 209 25.91 -20.90 7.38
CA PHE A 209 25.28 -19.59 7.45
C PHE A 209 23.76 -19.65 7.26
N ARG A 210 23.25 -20.37 6.25
CA ARG A 210 21.80 -20.56 6.04
C ARG A 210 21.11 -21.30 7.18
N ARG A 211 21.81 -22.21 7.87
CA ARG A 211 21.26 -22.90 9.05
C ARG A 211 21.14 -21.96 10.23
N LEU A 212 22.20 -21.21 10.55
CA LEU A 212 22.20 -20.21 11.60
C LEU A 212 21.21 -19.07 11.32
N GLY A 213 21.15 -18.61 10.07
CA GLY A 213 20.21 -17.58 9.63
C GLY A 213 18.75 -17.98 9.81
N ARG A 214 18.39 -19.25 9.56
CA ARG A 214 17.02 -19.75 9.84
C ARG A 214 16.69 -19.73 11.33
N SER A 215 17.60 -20.19 12.18
CA SER A 215 17.41 -20.14 13.63
C SER A 215 17.33 -18.69 14.14
N TRP A 216 18.15 -17.80 13.59
CA TRP A 216 18.17 -16.39 13.97
C TRP A 216 16.91 -15.65 13.49
N MET A 217 16.45 -15.89 12.26
CA MET A 217 15.16 -15.39 11.78
C MET A 217 14.01 -15.93 12.64
N SER A 218 14.00 -17.23 12.95
CA SER A 218 12.98 -17.80 13.85
C SER A 218 13.00 -17.17 15.24
N ALA A 219 14.18 -16.82 15.77
CA ALA A 219 14.30 -16.14 17.05
C ALA A 219 13.91 -14.66 16.97
N ALA A 220 14.24 -13.97 15.87
CA ALA A 220 13.84 -12.60 15.62
C ALA A 220 12.32 -12.50 15.41
N ASP A 221 11.73 -13.45 14.68
CA ASP A 221 10.29 -13.59 14.50
C ASP A 221 9.62 -13.83 15.84
N ALA A 222 10.15 -14.75 16.67
CA ALA A 222 9.64 -14.99 18.03
C ALA A 222 9.79 -13.75 18.94
N PHE A 223 10.87 -12.99 18.80
CA PHE A 223 11.08 -11.75 19.56
C PHE A 223 10.12 -10.63 19.12
N LEU A 224 9.95 -10.43 17.81
CA LEU A 224 8.98 -9.49 17.26
C LEU A 224 7.55 -9.92 17.62
N GLU A 225 7.28 -11.22 17.60
CA GLU A 225 6.02 -11.80 18.05
C GLU A 225 5.78 -11.50 19.54
N VAL A 226 6.78 -11.59 20.41
CA VAL A 226 6.65 -11.23 21.83
C VAL A 226 6.45 -9.72 22.03
N THR A 227 7.19 -8.89 21.29
CA THR A 227 7.21 -7.43 21.48
C THR A 227 6.05 -6.70 20.81
N ARG A 228 5.56 -7.14 19.65
CA ARG A 228 4.37 -6.57 19.00
C ARG A 228 3.08 -6.91 19.76
N ARG A 229 3.05 -8.00 20.54
CA ARG A 229 1.83 -8.57 21.17
C ARG A 229 1.33 -7.86 22.44
N SER A 230 2.04 -6.88 22.97
CA SER A 230 1.61 -6.18 24.20
C SER A 230 0.57 -5.08 23.98
N ASP A 231 0.36 -4.61 22.75
CA ASP A 231 -0.22 -3.26 22.52
C ASP A 231 -1.65 -3.24 21.93
N GLY A 232 -2.32 -4.38 21.78
CA GLY A 232 -3.77 -4.44 21.47
C GLY A 232 -4.20 -4.22 20.01
N THR A 233 -3.38 -3.55 19.18
CA THR A 233 -3.55 -3.46 17.73
C THR A 233 -2.18 -3.55 17.06
N TRP A 234 -2.00 -4.43 16.07
CA TRP A 234 -0.70 -4.66 15.44
C TRP A 234 -0.71 -4.27 13.96
N ARG A 235 0.32 -3.51 13.57
CA ARG A 235 0.72 -3.24 12.17
C ARG A 235 1.79 -4.26 11.78
N ASP A 236 1.53 -5.04 10.73
CA ASP A 236 2.54 -5.89 10.10
C ASP A 236 3.10 -5.24 8.84
#